data_AF-A0A957QNS0-F1
#
_entry.id   AF-A0A957QNS0-F1
#
_cell.length_a   1.000
_cell.length_b   1.000
_cell.length_c   1.000
_cell.angle_alpha   90.00
_cell.angle_beta   90.00
_cell.angle_gamma   90.00
#
_symmetry.space_group_name_H-M   'P 1'
#
loop_
_entity.id
_entity.type
_entity.pdbx_description
1 polymer ?
#
loop_
_entity_poly.entity_id
_entity_poly.type
_entity_poly.pdbx_seq_one_letter_code
_entity_poly.pdbx_strand_id
1 'polypeptide(L)'
;MIRKRLASQERLWYLMRYLDEAGRGWHLQGEIRHQLTKTELRFCGRRQLANLLKEGNGIFWNFGCGRIWLFSAGRVAANLGVTQATYRPVAVPLKAFLDKVGQVRAHLYATYHSARAKDNELGMPVARETIEQITGVDPHSQRNYEKLLHLDVRQNIAVGEEIIANEQGQALAQERAWRHGKALFTLTDFKGKQGAKGRRYHAWQLPNSYGAIHAAESRGGRRRLNRQLIDLQKKGAGNDRVGRRYFANGKQLERSRGLMHVDRYCPTGRFGAGETWSVWSEGIK
;
A
#
# COMPACT_ATOMS: atom_id res chain seq x y z
N MET A 1 -4.05 3.34 3.05
CA MET A 1 -4.06 4.27 4.20
C MET A 1 -4.89 5.53 3.91
N ILE A 2 -4.74 6.16 2.74
CA ILE A 2 -5.55 7.31 2.33
C ILE A 2 -7.06 7.06 2.45
N ARG A 3 -7.55 5.91 1.98
CA ARG A 3 -8.94 5.46 2.14
C ARG A 3 -9.47 5.54 3.58
N LYS A 4 -8.63 5.26 4.57
CA LYS A 4 -9.01 5.30 6.00
C LYS A 4 -8.77 6.68 6.65
N ARG A 5 -8.36 7.70 5.87
CA ARG A 5 -8.03 9.07 6.32
C ARG A 5 -6.91 9.15 7.38
N LEU A 6 -6.02 8.15 7.42
CA LEU A 6 -4.94 8.04 8.42
C LEU A 6 -3.60 8.66 7.98
N ALA A 7 -3.61 9.60 7.03
CA ALA A 7 -2.39 10.14 6.42
C ALA A 7 -1.46 10.84 7.42
N SER A 8 -2.02 11.51 8.45
CA SER A 8 -1.24 12.22 9.46
C SER A 8 -0.55 11.26 10.44
N GLN A 9 -1.21 10.15 10.78
CA GLN A 9 -0.67 9.10 11.65
C GLN A 9 0.37 8.27 10.89
N GLU A 10 0.13 7.99 9.60
CA GLU A 10 1.09 7.36 8.69
C GLU A 10 2.36 8.20 8.56
N ARG A 11 2.21 9.51 8.33
CA ARG A 11 3.32 10.47 8.32
C ARG A 11 4.15 10.37 9.60
N LEU A 12 3.48 10.41 10.76
CA LEU A 12 4.14 10.30 12.06
C LEU A 12 4.89 8.95 12.20
N TRP A 13 4.28 7.85 11.76
CA TRP A 13 4.91 6.53 11.77
C TRP A 13 6.19 6.47 10.93
N TYR A 14 6.17 6.99 9.70
CA TYR A 14 7.37 7.05 8.85
C TYR A 14 8.47 7.93 9.45
N LEU A 15 8.11 9.09 10.02
CA LEU A 15 9.09 9.97 10.67
C LEU A 15 9.72 9.30 11.90
N MET A 16 8.94 8.60 12.73
CA MET A 16 9.50 7.86 13.87
C MET A 16 10.38 6.69 13.43
N ARG A 17 10.06 6.05 12.30
CA ARG A 17 10.93 5.01 11.74
C ARG A 17 12.23 5.57 11.16
N TYR A 18 12.18 6.75 10.55
CA TYR A 18 13.37 7.45 10.09
C TYR A 18 14.30 7.81 11.26
N LEU A 19 13.74 8.25 12.39
CA LEU A 19 14.48 8.53 13.62
C LEU A 19 15.05 7.28 14.32
N ASP A 20 14.54 6.08 14.00
CA ASP A 20 15.03 4.83 14.57
C ASP A 20 16.21 4.25 13.78
N GLU A 21 17.31 5.01 13.71
CA GLU A 21 18.51 4.62 12.95
C GLU A 21 19.10 3.29 13.43
N ALA A 22 19.02 3.03 14.73
CA ALA A 22 19.49 1.79 15.35
C ALA A 22 18.51 0.60 15.20
N GLY A 23 17.32 0.80 14.62
CA GLY A 23 16.35 -0.26 14.36
C GLY A 23 15.79 -0.91 15.63
N ARG A 24 15.72 -0.19 16.74
CA ARG A 24 15.26 -0.70 18.05
C ARG A 24 13.77 -1.03 18.05
N GLY A 25 12.99 -0.40 17.18
CA GLY A 25 11.54 -0.54 17.10
C GLY A 25 10.80 0.19 18.22
N TRP A 26 11.46 1.08 18.97
CA TRP A 26 10.84 1.88 20.03
C TRP A 26 11.59 3.19 20.29
N HIS A 27 10.87 4.16 20.85
CA HIS A 27 11.40 5.47 21.24
C HIS A 27 10.92 5.91 22.63
N LEU A 28 11.69 6.79 23.26
CA LEU A 28 11.23 7.55 24.42
C LEU A 28 10.27 8.65 23.97
N GLN A 29 9.15 8.80 24.66
CA GLN A 29 8.13 9.79 24.31
C GLN A 29 8.67 11.24 24.38
N GLY A 30 9.53 11.53 25.36
CA GLY A 30 10.18 12.83 25.51
C GLY A 30 11.07 13.19 24.32
N GLU A 31 11.82 12.21 23.81
CA GLU A 31 12.72 12.36 22.66
C GLU A 31 11.93 12.66 21.37
N ILE A 32 10.92 11.84 21.06
CA ILE A 32 10.05 12.08 19.89
C ILE A 32 9.34 13.43 19.98
N ARG A 33 8.89 13.82 21.18
CA ARG A 33 8.30 15.14 21.39
C ARG A 33 9.30 16.25 21.10
N HIS A 34 10.54 16.11 21.53
CA HIS A 34 11.58 17.10 21.24
C HIS A 34 11.85 17.19 19.73
N GLN A 35 12.17 16.06 19.11
CA GLN A 35 12.52 15.96 17.69
C GLN A 35 11.40 16.51 16.80
N LEU A 36 10.17 16.05 16.95
CA LEU A 36 9.08 16.37 16.01
C LEU A 36 8.35 17.70 16.30
N THR A 37 8.73 18.44 17.36
CA THR A 37 8.11 19.75 17.68
C THR A 37 9.08 20.92 17.76
N LYS A 38 10.38 20.69 17.93
CA LYS A 38 11.37 21.75 18.15
C LYS A 38 12.56 21.77 17.18
N THR A 39 12.75 20.73 16.39
CA THR A 39 13.91 20.63 15.47
C THR A 39 13.49 20.89 14.02
N GLU A 40 14.42 20.75 13.07
CA GLU A 40 14.16 20.80 11.63
C GLU A 40 13.14 19.75 11.15
N LEU A 41 12.95 18.66 11.91
CA LEU A 41 11.93 17.63 11.65
C LEU A 41 10.56 18.00 12.24
N ARG A 42 10.38 19.25 12.67
CA ARG A 42 9.12 19.75 13.19
C ARG A 42 8.05 19.67 12.12
N PHE A 43 6.98 18.94 12.43
CA PHE A 43 5.81 18.91 11.55
C PHE A 43 4.49 19.30 12.21
N CYS A 44 4.40 19.25 13.54
CA CYS A 44 3.20 19.64 14.26
C CYS A 44 3.50 20.22 15.65
N GLY A 45 2.50 20.88 16.25
CA GLY A 45 2.56 21.34 17.63
C GLY A 45 2.43 20.20 18.64
N ARG A 46 2.81 20.47 19.91
CA ARG A 46 2.77 19.49 21.02
C ARG A 46 1.39 18.86 21.24
N ARG A 47 0.33 19.67 21.22
CA ARG A 47 -1.06 19.18 21.39
C ARG A 47 -1.47 18.26 20.25
N GLN A 48 -1.16 18.64 19.02
CA GLN A 48 -1.46 17.83 17.85
C GLN A 48 -0.68 16.51 17.87
N LEU A 49 0.59 16.52 18.27
CA LEU A 49 1.38 15.30 18.42
C LEU A 49 0.73 14.34 19.42
N ALA A 50 0.27 14.84 20.57
CA ALA A 50 -0.41 14.02 21.57
C ALA A 50 -1.72 13.40 21.02
N ASN A 51 -2.50 14.15 20.25
CA ASN A 51 -3.71 13.64 19.60
C ASN A 51 -3.37 12.56 18.57
N LEU A 52 -2.38 12.81 17.71
CA LEU A 52 -1.94 11.84 16.71
C LEU A 52 -1.44 10.55 17.36
N LEU A 53 -0.66 10.65 18.45
CA LEU A 53 -0.17 9.49 19.21
C LEU A 53 -1.32 8.65 19.77
N LYS A 54 -2.37 9.29 20.29
CA LYS A 54 -3.59 8.61 20.77
C LYS A 54 -4.32 7.91 19.62
N GLU A 55 -4.56 8.62 18.52
CA GLU A 55 -5.31 8.11 17.37
C GLU A 55 -4.61 6.96 16.64
N GLY A 56 -3.27 6.97 16.56
CA GLY A 56 -2.50 5.92 15.90
C GLY A 56 -2.21 4.69 16.77
N ASN A 57 -2.57 4.73 18.05
CA ASN A 57 -2.32 3.63 19.00
C ASN A 57 -3.12 2.38 18.63
N GLY A 58 -2.49 1.22 18.74
CA GLY A 58 -3.06 -0.06 18.30
C GLY A 58 -3.05 -0.27 16.78
N ILE A 59 -2.77 0.77 15.97
CA ILE A 59 -2.69 0.67 14.51
C ILE A 59 -1.24 0.72 14.04
N PHE A 60 -0.50 1.76 14.43
CA PHE A 60 0.86 2.05 13.99
C PHE A 60 1.92 1.80 15.06
N TRP A 61 1.52 1.93 16.33
CA TRP A 61 2.37 1.73 17.50
C TRP A 61 1.50 1.34 18.69
N ASN A 62 2.17 0.90 19.75
CA ASN A 62 1.63 0.97 21.10
C ASN A 62 2.39 2.04 21.88
N PHE A 63 1.74 2.78 22.76
CA PHE A 63 2.43 3.69 23.67
C PHE A 63 1.96 3.52 25.11
N GLY A 64 2.91 3.61 26.05
CA GLY A 64 2.69 3.37 27.47
C GLY A 64 4.00 3.48 28.25
N CYS A 65 3.92 3.78 29.56
CA CYS A 65 5.09 3.89 30.44
C CYS A 65 6.22 4.80 29.91
N GLY A 66 5.85 5.90 29.22
CA GLY A 66 6.80 6.84 28.63
C GLY A 66 7.54 6.36 27.36
N ARG A 67 7.19 5.19 26.83
CA ARG A 67 7.76 4.60 25.61
C ARG A 67 6.71 4.46 24.51
N ILE A 68 7.19 4.49 23.26
CA ILE A 68 6.40 4.29 22.05
C ILE A 68 7.04 3.11 21.30
N TRP A 69 6.32 1.99 21.17
CA TRP A 69 6.76 0.80 20.43
C TRP A 69 6.15 0.82 19.03
N LEU A 70 7.01 0.95 18.02
CA LEU A 70 6.60 1.01 16.62
C LEU A 70 6.25 -0.38 16.11
N PHE A 71 5.16 -0.49 15.37
CA PHE A 71 4.83 -1.73 14.69
C PHE A 71 5.63 -1.88 13.40
N SER A 72 5.95 -3.15 13.08
CA SER A 72 6.56 -3.50 11.79
C SER A 72 5.61 -3.20 10.63
N ALA A 73 6.15 -3.00 9.42
CA ALA A 73 5.34 -2.75 8.23
C ALA A 73 4.27 -3.84 8.00
N GLY A 74 4.61 -5.11 8.24
CA GLY A 74 3.66 -6.22 8.16
C GLY A 74 2.52 -6.10 9.17
N ARG A 75 2.82 -5.75 10.43
CA ARG A 75 1.79 -5.57 11.46
C ARG A 75 0.89 -4.38 11.19
N VAL A 76 1.45 -3.25 10.73
CA VAL A 76 0.66 -2.09 10.30
C VAL A 76 -0.24 -2.45 9.11
N ALA A 77 0.30 -3.13 8.11
CA ALA A 77 -0.48 -3.58 6.95
C ALA A 77 -1.63 -4.52 7.36
N ALA A 78 -1.38 -5.48 8.25
CA ALA A 78 -2.41 -6.36 8.80
C ALA A 78 -3.49 -5.59 9.57
N ASN A 79 -3.11 -4.65 10.45
CA ASN A 79 -4.06 -3.79 11.18
C ASN A 79 -4.91 -2.92 10.24
N LEU A 80 -4.39 -2.60 9.05
CA LEU A 80 -5.12 -1.88 8.02
C LEU A 80 -6.03 -2.79 7.17
N GLY A 81 -6.00 -4.10 7.37
CA GLY A 81 -6.77 -5.10 6.63
C GLY A 81 -6.14 -5.49 5.29
N VAL A 82 -4.83 -5.26 5.11
CA VAL A 82 -4.11 -5.67 3.91
C VAL A 82 -3.73 -7.14 4.04
N THR A 83 -4.26 -7.97 3.15
CA THR A 83 -3.96 -9.41 3.09
C THR A 83 -2.69 -9.70 2.29
N GLN A 84 -2.42 -8.92 1.25
CA GLN A 84 -1.26 -9.09 0.38
C GLN A 84 -0.83 -7.77 -0.26
N ALA A 85 0.49 -7.56 -0.36
CA ALA A 85 1.06 -6.49 -1.15
C ALA A 85 1.33 -6.96 -2.60
N THR A 86 0.64 -6.34 -3.55
CA THR A 86 0.72 -6.68 -4.98
C THR A 86 1.88 -5.98 -5.68
N TYR A 87 2.05 -4.68 -5.44
CA TYR A 87 2.95 -3.82 -6.19
C TYR A 87 4.36 -3.73 -5.58
N ARG A 88 5.30 -3.12 -6.32
CA ARG A 88 6.68 -2.91 -5.85
C ARG A 88 6.69 -1.91 -4.68
N PRO A 89 7.60 -2.05 -3.71
CA PRO A 89 7.82 -1.00 -2.72
C PRO A 89 8.35 0.26 -3.42
N VAL A 90 8.10 1.42 -2.83
CA VAL A 90 8.41 2.72 -3.42
C VAL A 90 9.09 3.59 -2.37
N ALA A 91 10.21 4.21 -2.75
CA ALA A 91 10.94 5.13 -1.89
C ALA A 91 10.34 6.54 -2.01
N VAL A 92 9.77 7.04 -0.91
CA VAL A 92 9.24 8.41 -0.82
C VAL A 92 10.26 9.28 -0.08
N PRO A 93 10.65 10.45 -0.61
CA PRO A 93 11.66 11.30 0.01
C PRO A 93 11.18 11.85 1.36
N LEU A 94 12.08 11.98 2.33
CA LEU A 94 11.75 12.50 3.67
C LEU A 94 11.07 13.88 3.62
N LYS A 95 11.52 14.75 2.72
CA LYS A 95 10.98 16.09 2.52
C LYS A 95 9.46 16.08 2.27
N ALA A 96 8.96 15.09 1.52
CA ALA A 96 7.53 14.91 1.28
C ALA A 96 6.73 14.72 2.58
N PHE A 97 7.33 14.09 3.60
CA PHE A 97 6.72 13.91 4.93
C PHE A 97 6.94 15.11 5.86
N LEU A 98 7.68 16.14 5.46
CA LEU A 98 7.83 17.39 6.20
C LEU A 98 6.91 18.50 5.68
N ASP A 99 6.36 18.35 4.47
CA ASP A 99 5.43 19.30 3.87
C ASP A 99 4.02 19.34 4.50
N LYS A 100 3.14 20.19 3.96
CA LYS A 100 1.73 20.30 4.38
C LYS A 100 0.99 18.98 4.18
N VAL A 101 0.01 18.68 5.03
CA VAL A 101 -0.75 17.40 4.98
C VAL A 101 -1.35 17.11 3.60
N GLY A 102 -1.77 18.15 2.84
CA GLY A 102 -2.23 17.99 1.46
C GLY A 102 -1.16 17.44 0.50
N GLN A 103 0.08 17.93 0.62
CA GLN A 103 1.24 17.41 -0.12
C GLN A 103 1.55 15.96 0.27
N VAL A 104 1.52 15.67 1.57
CA VAL A 104 1.73 14.29 2.06
C VAL A 104 0.70 13.34 1.44
N ARG A 105 -0.58 13.72 1.44
CA ARG A 105 -1.64 12.92 0.81
C ARG A 105 -1.41 12.73 -0.68
N ALA A 106 -0.97 13.78 -1.38
CA ALA A 106 -0.64 13.69 -2.79
C ALA A 106 0.52 12.71 -3.04
N HIS A 107 1.58 12.76 -2.23
CA HIS A 107 2.72 11.85 -2.35
C HIS A 107 2.32 10.41 -2.07
N LEU A 108 1.55 10.18 -1.00
CA LEU A 108 0.99 8.87 -0.69
C LEU A 108 0.10 8.35 -1.83
N TYR A 109 -0.65 9.23 -2.50
CA TYR A 109 -1.45 8.87 -3.68
C TYR A 109 -0.53 8.48 -4.85
N ALA A 110 0.50 9.27 -5.11
CA ALA A 110 1.46 9.05 -6.20
C ALA A 110 2.32 7.79 -6.00
N THR A 111 2.44 7.26 -4.78
CA THR A 111 3.07 5.94 -4.56
C THR A 111 2.35 4.83 -5.32
N TYR A 112 1.03 4.90 -5.50
CA TYR A 112 0.27 3.91 -6.27
C TYR A 112 0.70 3.88 -7.74
N HIS A 113 0.87 5.06 -8.36
CA HIS A 113 1.32 5.18 -9.74
C HIS A 113 2.78 4.76 -9.88
N SER A 114 3.64 5.22 -8.98
CA SER A 114 5.06 4.87 -8.97
C SER A 114 5.29 3.36 -8.78
N ALA A 115 4.44 2.68 -8.01
CA ALA A 115 4.52 1.24 -7.81
C ALA A 115 4.06 0.42 -9.03
N ARG A 116 3.28 1.03 -9.93
CA ARG A 116 2.74 0.43 -11.17
C ARG A 116 3.57 0.73 -12.40
N ALA A 117 4.29 1.85 -12.40
CA ALA A 117 5.17 2.23 -13.49
C ALA A 117 6.29 1.19 -13.66
N LYS A 118 6.71 1.00 -14.90
CA LYS A 118 7.98 0.35 -15.22
C LYS A 118 9.05 1.43 -15.28
N ASP A 119 10.31 1.03 -15.14
CA ASP A 119 11.44 1.95 -15.03
C ASP A 119 11.41 2.99 -16.18
N ASN A 120 11.21 4.27 -15.83
CA ASN A 120 11.05 5.42 -16.73
C ASN A 120 9.90 5.36 -17.77
N GLU A 121 8.98 4.42 -17.64
CA GLU A 121 7.81 4.29 -18.53
C GLU A 121 6.51 4.62 -17.80
N LEU A 122 5.55 5.16 -18.57
CA LEU A 122 4.19 5.31 -18.08
C LEU A 122 3.61 3.95 -17.70
N GLY A 123 2.93 3.88 -16.55
CA GLY A 123 2.23 2.68 -16.12
C GLY A 123 1.08 2.29 -17.07
N MET A 124 0.68 1.02 -17.02
CA MET A 124 -0.48 0.53 -17.75
C MET A 124 -1.71 1.41 -17.49
N PRO A 125 -2.52 1.71 -18.53
CA PRO A 125 -3.69 2.57 -18.40
C PRO A 125 -4.61 2.14 -17.26
N VAL A 126 -5.16 3.10 -16.51
CA VAL A 126 -6.12 2.84 -15.43
C VAL A 126 -7.16 3.96 -15.35
N ALA A 127 -8.42 3.58 -15.12
CA ALA A 127 -9.50 4.54 -15.01
C ALA A 127 -9.47 5.23 -13.63
N ARG A 128 -9.88 6.50 -13.57
CA ARG A 128 -9.97 7.28 -12.32
C ARG A 128 -10.91 6.65 -11.31
N GLU A 129 -12.02 6.07 -11.79
CA GLU A 129 -12.98 5.33 -10.95
C GLU A 129 -12.34 4.11 -10.30
N THR A 130 -11.53 3.35 -11.05
CA THR A 130 -10.76 2.23 -10.49
C THR A 130 -9.74 2.71 -9.45
N ILE A 131 -9.06 3.83 -9.71
CA ILE A 131 -8.13 4.42 -8.74
C ILE A 131 -8.88 4.84 -7.47
N GLU A 132 -10.08 5.41 -7.59
CA GLU A 132 -10.92 5.80 -6.45
C GLU A 132 -11.33 4.58 -5.61
N GLN A 133 -11.78 3.51 -6.25
CA GLN A 133 -12.13 2.26 -5.56
C GLN A 133 -10.95 1.68 -4.75
N ILE A 134 -9.74 1.77 -5.30
CA ILE A 134 -8.52 1.26 -4.67
C ILE A 134 -8.02 2.19 -3.56
N THR A 135 -7.85 3.48 -3.87
CA THR A 135 -7.17 4.46 -3.01
C THR A 135 -8.10 5.19 -2.07
N GLY A 136 -9.40 5.25 -2.38
CA GLY A 136 -10.42 6.04 -1.71
C GLY A 136 -10.37 7.54 -2.03
N VAL A 137 -9.61 7.95 -3.05
CA VAL A 137 -9.49 9.36 -3.46
C VAL A 137 -10.43 9.63 -4.63
N ASP A 138 -11.32 10.60 -4.46
CA ASP A 138 -12.29 10.99 -5.49
C ASP A 138 -11.61 11.62 -6.72
N PRO A 139 -12.25 11.62 -7.91
CA PRO A 139 -11.62 12.08 -9.14
C PRO A 139 -11.21 13.56 -9.12
N HIS A 140 -11.89 14.41 -8.34
CA HIS A 140 -11.52 15.82 -8.21
C HIS A 140 -10.23 15.97 -7.40
N SER A 141 -10.16 15.31 -6.24
CA SER A 141 -8.93 15.25 -5.42
C SER A 141 -7.76 14.62 -6.18
N GLN A 142 -8.00 13.58 -6.98
CA GLN A 142 -6.97 12.98 -7.85
C GLN A 142 -6.35 14.04 -8.78
N ARG A 143 -7.17 14.83 -9.50
CA ARG A 143 -6.68 15.92 -10.38
C ARG A 143 -5.87 16.95 -9.61
N ASN A 144 -6.31 17.30 -8.41
CA ASN A 144 -5.61 18.28 -7.58
C ASN A 144 -4.25 17.74 -7.11
N TYR A 145 -4.15 16.47 -6.73
CA TYR A 145 -2.89 15.83 -6.36
C TYR A 145 -1.93 15.66 -7.54
N GLU A 146 -2.45 15.26 -8.70
CA GLU A 146 -1.70 15.18 -9.96
C GLU A 146 -1.08 16.53 -10.32
N LYS A 147 -1.86 17.61 -10.24
CA LYS A 147 -1.37 18.98 -10.47
C LYS A 147 -0.34 19.43 -9.44
N LEU A 148 -0.62 19.17 -8.15
CA LEU A 148 0.25 19.59 -7.04
C LEU A 148 1.64 18.96 -7.12
N LEU A 149 1.73 17.73 -7.63
CA LEU A 149 3.00 17.01 -7.80
C LEU A 149 3.58 17.06 -9.21
N HIS A 150 2.94 17.80 -10.12
CA HIS A 150 3.32 17.83 -11.54
C HIS A 150 3.48 16.43 -12.14
N LEU A 151 2.57 15.52 -11.80
CA LEU A 151 2.63 14.13 -12.25
C LEU A 151 2.40 14.06 -13.76
N ASP A 152 3.22 13.29 -14.46
CA ASP A 152 3.05 13.07 -15.89
C ASP A 152 1.81 12.21 -16.15
N VAL A 153 0.73 12.85 -16.62
CA VAL A 153 -0.54 12.19 -16.92
C VAL A 153 -0.80 12.26 -18.41
N ARG A 154 -0.77 11.11 -19.07
CA ARG A 154 -1.14 10.98 -20.46
C ARG A 154 -2.61 10.56 -20.58
N GLN A 155 -3.40 11.46 -21.16
CA GLN A 155 -4.77 11.16 -21.54
C GLN A 155 -4.76 10.27 -22.78
N ASN A 156 -5.50 9.18 -22.73
CA ASN A 156 -5.65 8.27 -23.86
C ASN A 156 -7.05 8.48 -24.44
N ILE A 157 -7.13 8.62 -25.75
CA ILE A 157 -8.37 8.89 -26.48
C ILE A 157 -8.45 7.88 -27.61
N ALA A 158 -9.61 7.24 -27.74
CA ALA A 158 -9.97 6.48 -28.93
C ALA A 158 -10.76 7.39 -29.87
N VAL A 159 -10.43 7.32 -31.16
CA VAL A 159 -11.16 8.00 -32.22
C VAL A 159 -11.95 6.94 -32.98
N GLY A 160 -13.24 7.15 -33.12
CA GLY A 160 -14.16 6.33 -33.89
C GLY A 160 -14.53 7.00 -35.21
N GLU A 161 -15.78 6.76 -35.62
CA GLU A 161 -16.29 7.12 -36.94
C GLU A 161 -16.49 8.64 -37.14
N GLU A 162 -16.48 9.08 -38.40
CA GLU A 162 -16.83 10.46 -38.77
C GLU A 162 -18.31 10.72 -38.42
N ILE A 163 -18.59 11.92 -37.91
CA ILE A 163 -19.95 12.38 -37.63
C ILE A 163 -20.62 12.74 -38.95
N ILE A 164 -21.60 11.94 -39.35
CA ILE A 164 -22.41 12.15 -40.56
C ILE A 164 -23.81 12.59 -40.14
N ALA A 165 -24.34 13.63 -40.78
CA ALA A 165 -25.66 14.21 -40.47
C ALA A 165 -26.84 13.48 -41.14
N ASN A 166 -26.72 12.17 -41.36
CA ASN A 166 -27.80 11.33 -41.89
C ASN A 166 -28.45 10.50 -40.77
N GLU A 167 -29.60 9.89 -41.06
CA GLU A 167 -30.34 9.06 -40.08
C GLU A 167 -29.48 7.91 -39.52
N GLN A 168 -28.66 7.28 -40.38
CA GLN A 168 -27.73 6.24 -39.99
C GLN A 168 -26.65 6.75 -39.02
N GLY A 169 -26.11 7.95 -39.25
CA GLY A 169 -25.14 8.59 -38.37
C GLY A 169 -25.74 9.01 -37.03
N GLN A 170 -27.01 9.42 -37.01
CA GLN A 170 -27.73 9.68 -35.76
C GLN A 170 -27.95 8.41 -34.94
N ALA A 171 -28.32 7.30 -35.58
CA ALA A 171 -28.46 6.00 -34.91
C ALA A 171 -27.12 5.51 -34.34
N LEU A 172 -26.03 5.64 -35.11
CA LEU A 172 -24.69 5.26 -34.67
C LEU A 172 -24.20 6.14 -33.50
N ALA A 173 -24.49 7.45 -33.52
CA ALA A 173 -24.19 8.36 -32.43
C ALA A 173 -24.93 7.98 -31.14
N GLN A 174 -26.21 7.61 -31.24
CA GLN A 174 -27.00 7.12 -30.11
C GLN A 174 -26.45 5.81 -29.54
N GLU A 175 -26.08 4.86 -30.40
CA GLU A 175 -25.45 3.61 -29.97
C GLU A 175 -24.11 3.84 -29.26
N ARG A 176 -23.27 4.73 -29.80
CA ARG A 176 -22.00 5.12 -29.17
C ARG A 176 -22.22 5.82 -27.84
N ALA A 177 -23.22 6.71 -27.75
CA ALA A 177 -23.59 7.38 -26.51
C ALA A 177 -24.09 6.38 -25.46
N TRP A 178 -24.82 5.34 -25.87
CA TRP A 178 -25.23 4.25 -24.99
C TRP A 178 -24.04 3.44 -24.47
N ARG A 179 -23.11 3.04 -25.36
CA ARG A 179 -21.95 2.21 -25.01
C ARG A 179 -20.91 2.94 -24.16
N HIS A 180 -20.64 4.21 -24.46
CA HIS A 180 -19.54 4.96 -23.83
C HIS A 180 -20.01 6.04 -22.85
N GLY A 181 -21.31 6.36 -22.84
CA GLY A 181 -21.90 7.31 -21.91
C GLY A 181 -21.22 8.68 -21.93
N LYS A 182 -20.93 9.18 -20.73
CA LYS A 182 -20.30 10.51 -20.51
C LYS A 182 -18.87 10.63 -21.06
N ALA A 183 -18.23 9.52 -21.44
CA ALA A 183 -16.87 9.55 -21.99
C ALA A 183 -16.83 9.93 -23.48
N LEU A 184 -17.98 9.94 -24.17
CA LEU A 184 -18.09 10.31 -25.58
C LEU A 184 -18.04 11.83 -25.77
N PHE A 185 -17.25 12.29 -26.73
CA PHE A 185 -17.14 13.69 -27.13
C PHE A 185 -16.82 13.81 -28.63
N THR A 186 -16.96 15.02 -29.17
CA THR A 186 -16.68 15.31 -30.58
C THR A 186 -15.23 15.77 -30.73
N LEU A 187 -14.47 15.11 -31.60
CA LEU A 187 -13.11 15.49 -31.97
C LEU A 187 -13.09 16.11 -33.37
N THR A 188 -12.63 17.35 -33.48
CA THR A 188 -12.37 17.99 -34.78
C THR A 188 -10.93 17.74 -35.20
N ASP A 189 -10.73 17.09 -36.35
CA ASP A 189 -9.40 16.83 -36.89
C ASP A 189 -8.88 18.02 -37.70
N PHE A 190 -8.29 18.98 -37.00
CA PHE A 190 -7.67 20.16 -37.63
C PHE A 190 -6.40 19.84 -38.43
N LYS A 191 -5.78 18.68 -38.20
CA LYS A 191 -4.50 18.30 -38.81
C LYS A 191 -4.63 17.32 -39.97
N GLY A 192 -5.82 16.76 -40.18
CA GLY A 192 -6.08 15.75 -41.22
C GLY A 192 -5.34 14.43 -40.96
N LYS A 193 -5.16 14.05 -39.69
CA LYS A 193 -4.48 12.81 -39.30
C LYS A 193 -5.36 11.57 -39.40
N GLN A 194 -6.68 11.73 -39.31
CA GLN A 194 -7.68 10.67 -39.37
C GLN A 194 -8.41 10.64 -40.72
N GLY A 195 -8.40 11.76 -41.45
CA GLY A 195 -9.00 11.89 -42.77
C GLY A 195 -8.87 13.32 -43.31
N ALA A 196 -9.88 13.80 -44.03
CA ALA A 196 -9.86 15.16 -44.57
C ALA A 196 -9.82 16.21 -43.44
N LYS A 197 -9.04 17.28 -43.65
CA LYS A 197 -8.87 18.36 -42.68
C LYS A 197 -10.20 19.03 -42.35
N GLY A 198 -10.48 19.20 -41.06
CA GLY A 198 -11.68 19.88 -40.55
C GLY A 198 -12.89 18.96 -40.33
N ARG A 199 -12.79 17.65 -40.60
CA ARG A 199 -13.86 16.70 -40.28
C ARG A 199 -13.97 16.43 -38.79
N ARG A 200 -15.17 16.02 -38.37
CA ARG A 200 -15.53 15.75 -36.97
C ARG A 200 -15.74 14.27 -36.77
N TYR A 201 -15.21 13.72 -35.69
CA TYR A 201 -15.29 12.30 -35.36
C TYR A 201 -15.90 12.12 -33.97
N HIS A 202 -16.57 10.99 -33.77
CA HIS A 202 -16.87 10.50 -32.44
C HIS A 202 -15.57 10.04 -31.77
N ALA A 203 -15.29 10.54 -30.58
CA ALA A 203 -14.14 10.13 -29.80
C ALA A 203 -14.56 9.85 -28.36
N TRP A 204 -13.86 8.95 -27.69
CA TRP A 204 -14.12 8.70 -26.27
C TRP A 204 -12.85 8.57 -25.46
N GLN A 205 -12.96 8.95 -24.18
CA GLN A 205 -11.86 8.88 -23.25
C GLN A 205 -11.58 7.43 -22.86
N LEU A 206 -10.34 6.99 -23.07
CA LEU A 206 -9.81 5.74 -22.53
C LEU A 206 -9.18 5.99 -21.15
N PRO A 207 -8.95 4.92 -20.36
CA PRO A 207 -8.15 4.99 -19.14
C PRO A 207 -6.83 5.74 -19.35
N ASN A 208 -6.46 6.60 -18.41
CA ASN A 208 -5.24 7.41 -18.50
C ASN A 208 -4.00 6.57 -18.15
N SER A 209 -2.86 6.95 -18.71
CA SER A 209 -1.55 6.44 -18.30
C SER A 209 -0.88 7.45 -17.38
N TYR A 210 -0.18 6.95 -16.36
CA TYR A 210 0.38 7.75 -15.28
C TYR A 210 1.87 7.46 -15.12
N GLY A 211 2.68 8.49 -14.99
CA GLY A 211 4.11 8.39 -14.73
C GLY A 211 4.45 8.12 -13.28
N ALA A 212 5.70 7.72 -13.03
CA ALA A 212 6.28 7.61 -11.70
C ALA A 212 6.96 8.92 -11.32
N ILE A 213 6.82 9.30 -10.05
CA ILE A 213 7.62 10.39 -9.44
C ILE A 213 8.58 9.86 -8.36
N HIS A 214 8.34 8.63 -7.89
CA HIS A 214 9.11 8.00 -6.84
C HIS A 214 9.84 6.78 -7.39
N ALA A 215 11.05 6.54 -6.89
CA ALA A 215 11.84 5.40 -7.30
C ALA A 215 11.20 4.10 -6.78
N ALA A 216 11.01 3.13 -7.69
CA ALA A 216 10.60 1.79 -7.31
C ALA A 216 11.80 1.05 -6.68
N GLU A 217 11.56 0.41 -5.54
CA GLU A 217 12.56 -0.43 -4.90
C GLU A 217 12.53 -1.88 -5.42
N SER A 218 13.56 -2.63 -5.05
CA SER A 218 13.65 -4.05 -5.37
C SER A 218 12.46 -4.85 -4.83
N ARG A 219 12.14 -5.96 -5.51
CA ARG A 219 11.02 -6.85 -5.13
C ARG A 219 11.24 -7.58 -3.80
N GLY A 220 12.43 -7.52 -3.21
CA GLY A 220 12.78 -8.20 -1.97
C GLY A 220 11.91 -7.76 -0.79
N GLY A 221 11.69 -6.45 -0.65
CA GLY A 221 10.84 -5.88 0.40
C GLY A 221 9.40 -6.42 0.34
N ARG A 222 8.82 -6.51 -0.86
CA ARG A 222 7.48 -7.08 -1.09
C ARG A 222 7.39 -8.54 -0.64
N ARG A 223 8.40 -9.36 -1.00
CA ARG A 223 8.44 -10.79 -0.61
C ARG A 223 8.50 -10.93 0.91
N ARG A 224 9.32 -10.11 1.59
CA ARG A 224 9.42 -10.09 3.06
C ARG A 224 8.09 -9.69 3.70
N LEU A 225 7.45 -8.63 3.19
CA LEU A 225 6.16 -8.15 3.69
C LEU A 225 5.07 -9.21 3.57
N ASN A 226 4.94 -9.85 2.40
CA ASN A 226 3.94 -10.89 2.18
C ASN A 226 4.17 -12.13 3.06
N ARG A 227 5.43 -12.51 3.32
CA ARG A 227 5.73 -13.57 4.30
C ARG A 227 5.25 -13.19 5.70
N GLN A 228 5.52 -11.95 6.14
CA GLN A 228 5.05 -11.45 7.44
C GLN A 228 3.52 -11.46 7.54
N LEU A 229 2.80 -11.06 6.49
CA LEU A 229 1.34 -11.08 6.46
C LEU A 229 0.79 -12.51 6.59
N ILE A 230 1.37 -13.46 5.84
CA ILE A 230 1.01 -14.88 5.92
C ILE A 230 1.31 -15.45 7.32
N ASP A 231 2.47 -15.14 7.89
CA ASP A 231 2.86 -15.59 9.23
C ASP A 231 1.91 -15.03 10.31
N LEU A 232 1.57 -13.74 10.24
CA LEU A 232 0.64 -13.11 11.19
C LEU A 232 -0.76 -13.73 11.10
N GLN A 233 -1.23 -14.04 9.88
CA GLN A 233 -2.51 -14.72 9.69
C GLN A 233 -2.50 -16.15 10.25
N LYS A 234 -1.38 -16.87 10.13
CA LYS A 234 -1.26 -18.27 10.58
C LYS A 234 -0.95 -18.43 12.06
N LYS A 235 -0.17 -17.53 12.65
CA LYS A 235 0.38 -17.65 14.02
C LYS A 235 -0.23 -16.67 15.01
N GLY A 236 -1.01 -15.69 14.55
CA GLY A 236 -1.48 -14.57 15.37
C GLY A 236 -0.39 -13.53 15.64
N ALA A 237 -0.79 -12.37 16.18
CA ALA A 237 0.09 -11.23 16.47
C ALA A 237 0.90 -11.38 17.79
N GLY A 238 1.08 -12.61 18.26
CA GLY A 238 1.77 -12.96 19.49
C GLY A 238 3.28 -12.96 19.30
N ASN A 239 3.99 -12.26 20.17
CA ASN A 239 5.44 -12.28 20.27
C ASN A 239 5.87 -13.51 21.09
N ASP A 240 5.32 -14.68 20.76
CA ASP A 240 5.58 -15.91 21.51
C ASP A 240 6.96 -16.43 21.11
N ARG A 241 7.94 -16.10 21.93
CA ARG A 241 9.29 -16.70 21.94
C ARG A 241 9.29 -18.19 22.35
N VAL A 242 8.22 -18.92 22.11
CA VAL A 242 8.20 -20.38 22.22
C VAL A 242 7.67 -20.92 20.90
N GLY A 243 8.58 -21.33 20.03
CA GLY A 243 8.20 -22.00 18.80
C GLY A 243 7.51 -23.31 19.15
N ARG A 244 6.17 -23.34 19.11
CA ARG A 244 5.41 -24.59 19.06
C ARG A 244 5.17 -24.91 17.60
N ARG A 245 5.87 -25.93 17.09
CA ARG A 245 5.62 -26.47 15.74
C ARG A 245 4.76 -27.72 15.87
N TYR A 246 3.59 -27.67 15.25
CA TYR A 246 2.73 -28.82 15.08
C TYR A 246 3.13 -29.57 13.81
N PHE A 247 3.38 -30.87 13.95
CA PHE A 247 3.66 -31.75 12.82
C PHE A 247 2.45 -32.65 12.58
N ALA A 248 2.11 -32.86 11.30
CA ALA A 248 0.93 -33.64 10.93
C ALA A 248 1.13 -35.15 11.18
N ASN A 249 2.38 -35.63 11.26
CA ASN A 249 2.72 -37.02 11.57
C ASN A 249 4.16 -37.15 12.11
N GLY A 250 4.46 -38.31 12.72
CA GLY A 250 5.77 -38.59 13.32
C GLY A 250 6.94 -38.56 12.33
N LYS A 251 6.70 -38.85 11.05
CA LYS A 251 7.75 -38.85 10.01
C LYS A 251 8.24 -37.44 9.67
N GLN A 252 7.36 -36.45 9.72
CA GLN A 252 7.73 -35.03 9.57
C GLN A 252 8.43 -34.48 10.82
N LEU A 253 8.04 -34.96 12.01
CA LEU A 253 8.71 -34.64 13.27
C LEU A 253 10.17 -35.11 13.25
N GLU A 254 10.42 -36.33 12.80
CA GLU A 254 11.75 -36.95 12.80
C GLU A 254 12.74 -36.23 11.87
N ARG A 255 12.27 -35.77 10.70
CA ARG A 255 13.07 -34.96 9.76
C ARG A 255 13.48 -33.58 10.31
N SER A 256 12.85 -33.12 11.40
CA SER A 256 13.12 -31.80 12.00
C SER A 256 14.15 -31.83 13.13
N ARG A 257 14.82 -32.97 13.37
CA ARG A 257 15.66 -33.25 14.55
C ARG A 257 16.78 -32.24 14.85
N GLY A 258 17.20 -31.39 13.90
CA GLY A 258 18.26 -30.38 14.07
C GLY A 258 17.90 -29.04 14.74
N LEU A 259 16.65 -28.81 15.19
CA LEU A 259 16.25 -27.54 15.82
C LEU A 259 16.04 -27.72 17.33
N MET A 260 17.08 -27.43 18.12
CA MET A 260 17.17 -27.73 19.57
C MET A 260 16.32 -26.84 20.51
N HIS A 261 15.59 -25.84 20.02
CA HIS A 261 14.86 -24.88 20.88
C HIS A 261 13.37 -24.72 20.54
N VAL A 262 12.69 -25.83 20.20
CA VAL A 262 11.28 -25.81 19.76
C VAL A 262 10.54 -26.97 20.42
N ASP A 263 9.48 -26.68 21.18
CA ASP A 263 8.55 -27.68 21.69
C ASP A 263 7.79 -28.31 20.51
N ARG A 264 7.83 -29.63 20.41
CA ARG A 264 7.30 -30.38 19.26
C ARG A 264 6.11 -31.21 19.70
N TYR A 265 4.97 -31.00 19.05
CA TYR A 265 3.73 -31.70 19.38
C TYR A 265 3.26 -32.53 18.19
N CYS A 266 2.91 -33.79 18.44
CA CYS A 266 2.25 -34.68 17.49
C CYS A 266 0.98 -35.23 18.19
N PRO A 267 -0.21 -35.13 17.57
CA PRO A 267 -1.40 -35.74 18.14
C PRO A 267 -1.21 -37.27 18.21
N THR A 268 -1.37 -37.83 19.40
CA THR A 268 -1.26 -39.26 19.69
C THR A 268 -2.38 -40.01 18.99
N GLY A 269 -2.04 -40.75 17.92
CA GLY A 269 -3.02 -41.55 17.20
C GLY A 269 -2.44 -42.27 15.98
N ARG A 270 -1.30 -42.95 16.17
CA ARG A 270 -0.64 -43.98 15.32
C ARG A 270 0.87 -43.77 15.33
N PHE A 271 1.51 -44.12 16.45
CA PHE A 271 2.88 -44.58 16.40
C PHE A 271 2.83 -46.01 15.84
N GLY A 272 3.36 -46.20 14.64
CA GLY A 272 3.73 -47.54 14.18
C GLY A 272 4.71 -48.12 15.19
N ALA A 273 4.52 -49.39 15.54
CA ALA A 273 5.23 -50.10 16.59
C ALA A 273 6.74 -49.84 16.60
N GLY A 274 7.26 -49.47 17.77
CA GLY A 274 8.70 -49.31 18.03
C GLY A 274 9.00 -48.15 18.96
N GLU A 275 9.27 -48.48 20.22
CA GLU A 275 9.97 -47.67 21.24
C GLU A 275 9.17 -46.58 22.00
N THR A 276 8.67 -47.00 23.16
CA THR A 276 8.41 -46.16 24.34
C THR A 276 9.69 -45.51 24.84
N TRP A 277 9.68 -44.18 25.03
CA TRP A 277 10.61 -43.52 25.97
C TRP A 277 9.83 -42.57 26.90
N SER A 278 10.08 -42.79 28.18
CA SER A 278 9.49 -42.16 29.36
C SER A 278 9.91 -40.70 29.54
N VAL A 279 8.95 -39.86 29.95
CA VAL A 279 9.19 -38.50 30.43
C VAL A 279 9.77 -38.58 31.83
N TRP A 280 11.02 -38.15 32.00
CA TRP A 280 11.55 -37.78 33.32
C TRP A 280 11.08 -36.36 33.65
N SER A 281 10.15 -36.27 34.59
CA SER A 281 9.87 -35.05 35.33
C SER A 281 10.78 -34.98 36.55
N GLU A 282 11.78 -34.13 36.52
CA GLU A 282 12.37 -33.60 37.75
C GLU A 282 12.07 -32.11 37.77
N GLY A 283 11.13 -31.73 38.65
CA GLY A 283 11.02 -30.36 39.11
C GLY A 283 12.09 -30.08 40.15
N ILE A 284 12.48 -28.82 40.28
CA ILE A 284 12.84 -28.19 41.55
C ILE A 284 12.56 -26.68 41.41
N LYS A 285 11.86 -26.19 42.43
CA LYS A 285 11.66 -24.84 42.98
C LYS A 285 12.30 -23.64 42.29
#